data_AF-T2JT01-F1
#
_entry.id   AF-T2JT01-F1
#
_cell.length_a   1.000
_cell.length_b   1.000
_cell.length_c   1.000
_cell.angle_alpha   90.00
_cell.angle_beta   90.00
_cell.angle_gamma   90.00
#
_symmetry.space_group_name_H-M   'P 1'
#
loop_
_entity.id
_entity.type
_entity.pdbx_description
1 polymer ?
#
loop_
_entity_poly.entity_id
_entity_poly.type
_entity_poly.pdbx_seq_one_letter_code
_entity_poly.pdbx_strand_id
1 'polypeptide(L)'
;MTAEMIKQLEEYFKVSCEKQKCELLEFGAESDHCHLLVSFHPNNNIYIFVKNIKSSSSRLLRKEFKIELSKFYYKPVLWSSSYCVISAGGAPLEVIKKYIRNQKTPQ
;
A
#
# COMPACT_ATOMS: atom_id res chain seq x y z
N MET A 1 2.91 7.46 -15.57
CA MET A 1 2.63 6.01 -15.54
C MET A 1 1.60 5.74 -16.62
N THR A 2 1.82 4.72 -17.46
CA THR A 2 0.86 4.34 -18.50
C THR A 2 -0.25 3.48 -17.90
N ALA A 3 -1.39 3.33 -18.60
CA ALA A 3 -2.49 2.48 -18.15
C ALA A 3 -2.06 1.03 -17.88
N GLU A 4 -1.16 0.50 -18.72
CA GLU A 4 -0.62 -0.85 -18.55
C GLU A 4 0.26 -0.99 -17.30
N MET A 5 1.10 0.01 -17.01
CA MET A 5 1.88 0.04 -15.78
C MET A 5 0.98 0.14 -14.54
N ILE A 6 -0.09 0.93 -14.61
CA ILE A 6 -1.05 1.09 -13.52
C ILE A 6 -1.73 -0.24 -13.22
N LYS A 7 -2.21 -0.94 -14.26
CA LYS A 7 -2.81 -2.27 -14.11
C LYS A 7 -1.83 -3.26 -13.47
N GLN A 8 -0.57 -3.26 -13.91
CA GLN A 8 0.43 -4.15 -13.31
C GLN A 8 0.77 -3.79 -11.86
N LEU A 9 0.77 -2.51 -11.51
CA LEU A 9 0.95 -2.08 -10.12
C LEU A 9 -0.20 -2.56 -9.24
N GLU A 10 -1.44 -2.48 -9.72
CA GLU A 10 -2.62 -2.96 -8.98
C GLU A 10 -2.51 -4.45 -8.64
N GLU A 11 -2.26 -5.28 -9.66
CA GLU A 11 -2.08 -6.73 -9.52
C GLU A 11 -0.93 -7.04 -8.53
N TYR A 12 0.19 -6.32 -8.68
CA TYR A 12 1.34 -6.48 -7.80
C TYR A 12 1.05 -6.08 -6.35
N PHE A 13 0.36 -4.95 -6.14
CA PHE A 13 0.05 -4.45 -4.81
C PHE A 13 -0.95 -5.35 -4.10
N LYS A 14 -1.93 -5.92 -4.81
CA LYS A 14 -2.84 -6.91 -4.25
C LYS A 14 -2.09 -8.09 -3.65
N VAL A 15 -1.24 -8.74 -4.44
CA VAL A 15 -0.40 -9.87 -4.00
C VAL A 15 0.56 -9.47 -2.88
N SER A 16 1.13 -8.26 -2.95
CA SER A 16 2.07 -7.76 -1.93
C SER A 16 1.41 -7.48 -0.58
N CYS A 17 0.15 -7.04 -0.60
CA CYS A 17 -0.66 -6.86 0.61
C CYS A 17 -0.96 -8.22 1.24
N GLU A 18 -1.43 -9.19 0.46
CA GLU A 18 -1.80 -10.53 0.93
C GLU A 18 -0.60 -11.23 1.62
N LYS A 19 0.60 -11.14 1.03
CA LYS A 19 1.84 -11.67 1.62
C LYS A 19 2.18 -11.10 2.99
N GLN A 20 1.68 -9.90 3.29
CA GLN A 20 1.88 -9.22 4.56
C GLN A 20 0.64 -9.33 5.47
N LYS A 21 -0.33 -10.21 5.18
CA LYS A 21 -1.60 -10.33 5.91
C LYS A 21 -2.45 -9.05 5.88
N CYS A 22 -2.21 -8.17 4.91
CA CYS A 22 -3.04 -7.02 4.62
C CYS A 22 -3.92 -7.32 3.40
N GLU A 23 -4.94 -6.48 3.18
CA GLU A 23 -5.80 -6.57 2.00
C GLU A 23 -5.84 -5.22 1.28
N LEU A 24 -5.69 -5.24 -0.04
CA LEU A 24 -5.90 -4.06 -0.88
C LEU A 24 -7.40 -3.94 -1.17
N LEU A 25 -8.05 -2.97 -0.53
CA LEU A 25 -9.49 -2.75 -0.65
C LEU A 25 -9.83 -1.93 -1.89
N GLU A 26 -9.02 -0.90 -2.17
CA GLU A 26 -9.22 -0.02 -3.32
C GLU A 26 -7.87 0.51 -3.82
N PHE A 27 -7.77 0.72 -5.13
CA PHE A 27 -6.59 1.25 -5.78
C PHE A 27 -6.97 2.28 -6.84
N GLY A 28 -6.26 3.41 -6.84
CA GLY A 28 -6.37 4.44 -7.86
C GLY A 28 -4.99 5.01 -8.18
N ALA A 29 -4.75 5.37 -9.43
CA ALA A 29 -3.46 5.95 -9.81
C ALA A 29 -3.61 7.01 -10.91
N GLU A 30 -2.67 7.94 -10.86
CA GLU A 30 -2.50 9.01 -11.85
C GLU A 30 -1.17 8.83 -12.59
N SER A 31 -0.82 9.82 -13.42
CA SER A 31 0.40 9.74 -14.21
C SER A 31 1.68 9.82 -13.35
N ASP A 32 1.62 10.35 -12.13
CA ASP A 32 2.77 10.64 -11.27
C ASP A 32 2.68 10.05 -9.84
N HIS A 33 1.51 9.57 -9.41
CA HIS A 33 1.33 8.96 -8.08
C HIS A 33 0.22 7.91 -8.04
N CYS A 34 0.11 7.17 -6.93
CA CYS A 34 -0.94 6.19 -6.69
C CYS A 34 -1.44 6.21 -5.24
N HIS A 35 -2.69 5.81 -5.07
CA HIS A 35 -3.43 5.72 -3.82
C HIS A 35 -3.84 4.27 -3.56
N LEU A 36 -3.60 3.81 -2.33
CA LEU A 36 -3.98 2.47 -1.89
C LEU A 36 -4.84 2.60 -0.63
N LEU A 37 -6.06 2.07 -0.66
CA LEU A 37 -6.84 1.82 0.55
C LEU A 37 -6.54 0.40 1.01
N VAL A 38 -5.96 0.25 2.20
CA VAL A 38 -5.47 -1.03 2.69
C VAL A 38 -6.10 -1.37 4.03
N SER A 39 -6.72 -2.55 4.13
CA SER A 39 -7.00 -3.17 5.43
C SER A 39 -5.67 -3.64 6.01
N PHE A 40 -5.18 -2.92 7.01
CA PHE A 40 -3.81 -3.07 7.50
C PHE A 40 -3.75 -3.94 8.75
N HIS A 41 -2.92 -4.98 8.73
CA HIS A 41 -2.76 -5.87 9.87
C HIS A 41 -2.05 -5.14 11.05
N PRO A 42 -2.57 -5.19 12.28
CA PRO A 42 -2.06 -4.39 13.40
C PRO A 42 -0.62 -4.72 13.82
N ASN A 43 -0.17 -5.97 13.60
CA ASN A 43 1.23 -6.36 13.90
C ASN A 43 2.25 -5.86 12.87
N ASN A 44 1.80 -5.26 11.76
CA ASN A 44 2.72 -4.76 10.74
C ASN A 44 3.18 -3.35 11.08
N ASN A 45 4.40 -3.02 10.63
CA ASN A 45 4.91 -1.66 10.69
C ASN A 45 4.64 -0.94 9.36
N ILE A 46 3.92 0.19 9.42
CA ILE A 46 3.53 0.99 8.25
C ILE A 46 4.75 1.45 7.45
N TYR A 47 5.81 1.92 8.11
CA TYR A 47 7.03 2.37 7.45
C TYR A 47 7.72 1.22 6.69
N ILE A 48 7.85 0.04 7.31
CA ILE A 48 8.43 -1.14 6.68
C ILE A 48 7.58 -1.58 5.48
N PHE A 49 6.26 -1.61 5.63
CA PHE A 49 5.33 -1.92 4.55
C PHE A 49 5.56 -0.99 3.35
N VAL A 50 5.43 0.32 3.55
CA VAL A 50 5.58 1.33 2.48
C VAL A 50 6.95 1.26 1.81
N LYS A 51 8.03 1.10 2.60
CA LYS A 51 9.39 0.91 2.07
C LYS A 51 9.46 -0.31 1.14
N ASN A 52 8.88 -1.43 1.56
CA ASN A 52 8.92 -2.68 0.81
C ASN A 52 8.13 -2.57 -0.50
N ILE A 53 6.87 -2.14 -0.46
CA ILE A 53 6.06 -2.00 -1.69
C ILE A 53 6.64 -0.98 -2.66
N LYS A 54 7.17 0.17 -2.20
CA LYS A 54 7.84 1.14 -3.09
C LYS A 54 9.10 0.55 -3.72
N SER A 55 10.00 -0.04 -2.94
CA SER A 55 11.25 -0.60 -3.46
C SER A 55 11.01 -1.73 -4.46
N SER A 56 10.09 -2.63 -4.13
CA SER A 56 9.83 -3.82 -4.92
C SER A 56 9.03 -3.52 -6.20
N SER A 57 7.99 -2.68 -6.13
CA SER A 57 7.28 -2.20 -7.33
C SER A 57 8.19 -1.41 -8.27
N SER A 58 9.12 -0.63 -7.71
CA SER A 58 10.10 0.10 -8.51
C SER A 58 11.05 -0.82 -9.27
N ARG A 59 11.40 -1.97 -8.69
CA ARG A 59 12.19 -3.01 -9.38
C ARG A 59 11.35 -3.73 -10.44
N LEU A 60 10.10 -4.06 -10.13
CA LEU A 60 9.16 -4.67 -11.08
C LEU A 60 9.00 -3.81 -12.33
N LEU A 61 8.59 -2.54 -12.17
CA LEU A 61 8.32 -1.67 -13.30
C LEU A 61 9.56 -1.42 -14.17
N ARG A 62 10.75 -1.29 -13.57
CA ARG A 62 11.99 -1.15 -14.34
C ARG A 62 12.39 -2.41 -15.10
N LYS A 63 11.98 -3.59 -14.62
CA LYS A 63 12.23 -4.85 -15.29
C LYS A 63 11.29 -5.02 -16.49
N GLU A 64 10.00 -4.78 -16.29
CA GLU A 64 8.97 -5.06 -17.29
C GLU A 64 8.76 -3.92 -18.29
N PHE A 65 8.94 -2.65 -17.88
CA PHE A 65 8.63 -1.45 -18.69
C PHE A 65 9.85 -0.56 -18.93
N LYS A 66 11.03 -1.16 -19.12
CA LYS A 66 12.30 -0.43 -19.25
C LYS A 66 12.28 0.59 -20.40
N ILE A 67 11.71 0.23 -21.54
CA ILE A 67 11.68 1.06 -22.76
C ILE A 67 10.67 2.19 -22.62
N GLU A 68 9.53 1.94 -21.99
CA GLU A 68 8.49 2.93 -21.73
C GLU A 68 9.02 3.94 -20.71
N LEU A 69 9.55 3.46 -19.59
CA LEU A 69 10.10 4.30 -18.54
C LEU A 69 11.23 5.21 -19.05
N SER A 70 12.10 4.74 -19.95
CA SER A 70 13.21 5.57 -20.44
C SER A 70 12.75 6.79 -21.25
N LYS A 71 11.52 6.80 -21.78
CA LYS A 71 10.96 7.93 -22.55
C LYS A 71 10.67 9.15 -21.67
N PHE A 72 10.32 8.94 -20.41
CA PHE A 72 9.86 10.00 -19.50
C PHE A 72 10.49 9.98 -18.11
N TYR A 73 11.31 8.97 -17.79
CA TYR A 73 11.97 8.80 -16.50
C TYR A 73 13.49 8.60 -16.67
N TYR A 74 14.24 9.64 -16.33
CA TYR A 74 15.71 9.67 -16.43
C TYR A 74 16.40 9.59 -15.07
N LYS A 75 15.62 9.65 -13.97
CA LYS A 75 16.13 9.65 -12.60
C LYS A 75 16.37 8.22 -12.09
N PRO A 76 17.36 8.02 -11.20
CA PRO A 76 17.66 6.69 -10.63
C PRO A 76 16.60 6.20 -9.64
N VAL A 77 15.62 7.03 -9.27
CA VAL A 77 14.55 6.74 -8.30
C VAL A 77 13.20 6.86 -8.99
N LEU A 78 12.31 5.87 -8.83
CA LEU A 78 10.96 5.90 -9.43
C LEU A 78 10.01 6.64 -8.50
N TRP A 79 9.97 6.22 -7.24
CA TRP A 79 9.13 6.84 -6.23
C TRP A 79 9.86 7.96 -5.51
N SER A 80 9.11 9.01 -5.13
CA SER A 80 9.57 9.98 -4.13
C SER A 80 9.98 9.27 -2.84
N SER A 81 10.91 9.83 -2.06
CA SER A 81 11.23 9.31 -0.72
C SER A 81 10.03 9.44 0.22
N SER A 82 9.28 10.54 0.11
CA SER A 82 8.10 10.85 0.90
C SER A 82 6.90 9.94 0.57
N TYR A 83 5.99 9.81 1.53
CA TYR A 83 4.70 9.11 1.37
C TYR A 83 3.66 9.70 2.33
N CYS A 84 2.38 9.57 1.99
CA CYS A 84 1.27 10.01 2.82
C CYS A 84 0.55 8.78 3.42
N VAL A 85 0.19 8.85 4.70
CA VAL A 85 -0.63 7.83 5.37
C VAL A 85 -1.70 8.53 6.18
N ILE A 86 -2.95 8.13 5.94
CA ILE A 86 -4.11 8.66 6.62
C ILE A 86 -4.91 7.46 7.13
N SER A 87 -5.21 7.43 8.43
CA SER A 87 -6.09 6.40 8.99
C SER A 87 -7.53 6.68 8.56
N ALA A 88 -8.11 5.77 7.78
CA ALA A 88 -9.52 5.80 7.40
C ALA A 88 -10.28 4.77 8.23
N GLY A 89 -11.01 5.23 9.24
CA GLY A 89 -11.83 4.37 10.10
C GLY A 89 -11.50 4.51 11.59
N GLY A 90 -12.49 4.94 12.36
CA GLY A 90 -12.54 4.71 13.80
C GLY A 90 -13.60 3.67 14.08
N ALA A 91 -13.33 2.73 14.99
CA ALA A 91 -14.41 1.95 15.58
C ALA A 91 -15.37 2.94 16.25
N PRO A 92 -16.69 2.89 15.98
CA PRO A 92 -17.65 3.69 16.72
C PRO A 92 -17.38 3.49 18.22
N LEU A 93 -17.47 4.57 19.02
CA LEU A 93 -17.19 4.52 20.46
C LEU A 93 -17.89 3.34 21.16
N GLU A 94 -19.10 2.99 20.68
CA GLU A 94 -19.89 1.87 21.18
C GLU A 94 -19.28 0.49 20.92
N VAL A 95 -18.57 0.30 19.80
CA VAL A 95 -17.82 -0.93 19.52
C VAL A 95 -16.65 -1.09 20.49
N ILE A 96 -15.94 0.01 20.77
CA ILE A 96 -14.82 0.01 21.73
C ILE A 96 -15.33 -0.29 23.15
N LYS A 97 -16.42 0.37 23.59
CA LYS A 97 -17.04 0.10 24.89
C LYS A 97 -17.48 -1.36 25.04
N LYS A 98 -18.09 -1.93 23.99
CA LYS A 98 -18.53 -3.33 23.99
C LYS A 98 -17.33 -4.29 24.06
N TYR A 99 -16.25 -4.01 23.34
CA TYR A 99 -15.01 -4.78 23.42
C TYR A 99 -14.43 -4.78 24.84
N ILE A 100 -14.32 -3.61 25.49
CA ILE A 100 -13.82 -3.48 26.87
C ILE A 100 -14.68 -4.28 27.86
N ARG A 101 -16.02 -4.14 27.80
CA ARG A 101 -16.94 -4.86 28.68
C ARG A 101 -16.89 -6.38 28.52
N ASN A 102 -16.51 -6.86 27.35
CA ASN A 102 -16.45 -8.28 27.02
C ASN A 102 -15.08 -8.92 27.32
N GLN A 103 -14.08 -8.14 27.75
CA GLN A 103 -12.84 -8.72 28.24
C GLN A 103 -13.06 -9.31 29.64
N LYS A 104 -12.71 -10.60 29.80
CA LYS A 104 -12.78 -11.27 31.09
C LYS A 104 -11.77 -10.65 32.05
N THR A 105 -12.24 -10.23 33.23
CA THR A 105 -11.35 -9.86 34.32
C THR A 105 -10.66 -11.11 34.84
N PRO A 106 -9.32 -11.13 34.98
CA PRO A 106 -8.62 -12.24 35.65
C PRO A 106 -9.14 -12.40 37.09
N GLN A 107 -9.21 -13.65 37.58
CA GLN A 107 -9.40 -13.95 39.01
C GLN A 107 -8.07 -13.91 39.76
#